data_AF-A0A530ZP94-F1
#
_entry.id   AF-A0A530ZP94-F1
#
_cell.length_a   1.000
_cell.length_b   1.000
_cell.length_c   1.000
_cell.angle_alpha   90.00
_cell.angle_beta   90.00
_cell.angle_gamma   90.00
#
_symmetry.space_group_name_H-M   'P 1'
#
loop_
_entity.id
_entity.type
_entity.pdbx_description
1 polymer ?
#
loop_
_entity_poly.entity_id
_entity_poly.type
_entity_poly.pdbx_seq_one_letter_code
_entity_poly.pdbx_strand_id
1 'polypeptide(L)'
;PDEISKVAVLDVIPTAAAWDRADARLALGFWPWSLLAQPEPLPERLIGAAPDAIVDNAIVQWGSPAEMLSATIREAYVKALRDPVHIHAICEEYRAAATIDREHDALDQINGRRIKCPLLALWSSQGGLETWYAEEGGPLAIWRKWADRVEGGPVPGGHFFPEEHPHQTAAALSKFFEDE
;
A
#
# COMPACT_ATOMS: atom_id res chain seq x y z
N PRO A 1 -18.45 -4.97 -10.59
CA PRO A 1 -18.76 -4.52 -9.21
C PRO A 1 -19.60 -5.55 -8.45
N ASP A 2 -20.47 -6.29 -9.15
CA ASP A 2 -21.47 -7.19 -8.54
C ASP A 2 -20.88 -8.44 -7.86
N GLU A 3 -19.62 -8.78 -8.14
CA GLU A 3 -18.90 -9.93 -7.55
C GLU A 3 -18.31 -9.64 -6.15
N ILE A 4 -18.20 -8.36 -5.76
CA ILE A 4 -17.56 -7.96 -4.49
C ILE A 4 -18.61 -7.38 -3.55
N SER A 5 -18.92 -8.09 -2.45
CA SER A 5 -19.95 -7.68 -1.49
C SER A 5 -19.48 -6.62 -0.49
N LYS A 6 -18.21 -6.69 -0.08
CA LYS A 6 -17.50 -5.76 0.84
C LYS A 6 -16.01 -5.76 0.48
N VAL A 7 -15.30 -4.65 0.69
CA VAL A 7 -13.84 -4.56 0.47
C VAL A 7 -13.14 -3.89 1.64
N ALA A 8 -12.01 -4.44 2.06
CA ALA A 8 -11.12 -3.82 3.04
C ALA A 8 -9.78 -3.50 2.35
N VAL A 9 -9.29 -2.27 2.54
CA VAL A 9 -8.00 -1.80 2.05
C VAL A 9 -7.14 -1.41 3.25
N LEU A 10 -5.89 -1.87 3.26
CA LEU A 10 -4.98 -1.76 4.39
C LEU A 10 -3.75 -0.98 3.98
N ASP A 11 -3.55 0.17 4.62
CA ASP A 11 -2.47 1.15 4.43
C ASP A 11 -2.26 1.62 2.99
N VAL A 12 -3.35 1.79 2.24
CA VAL A 12 -3.31 2.29 0.85
C VAL A 12 -4.36 3.37 0.59
N ILE A 13 -4.07 4.18 -0.41
CA ILE A 13 -5.00 5.08 -1.09
C ILE A 13 -4.96 4.77 -2.60
N PRO A 14 -5.92 5.24 -3.41
CA PRO A 14 -5.91 5.04 -4.85
C PRO A 14 -4.61 5.54 -5.49
N THR A 15 -4.10 4.80 -6.48
CA THR A 15 -2.78 5.01 -7.08
C THR A 15 -2.63 6.40 -7.67
N ALA A 16 -3.61 6.87 -8.46
CA ALA A 16 -3.59 8.24 -8.98
C ALA A 16 -3.61 9.29 -7.86
N ALA A 17 -4.32 9.05 -6.76
CA ALA A 17 -4.38 10.00 -5.65
C ALA A 17 -3.02 10.19 -4.96
N ALA A 18 -2.22 9.13 -4.85
CA ALA A 18 -0.84 9.21 -4.35
C ALA A 18 0.09 9.92 -5.35
N TRP A 19 0.07 9.53 -6.64
CA TRP A 19 0.92 10.15 -7.66
C TRP A 19 0.64 11.63 -7.89
N ASP A 20 -0.63 12.04 -7.90
CA ASP A 20 -1.02 13.44 -8.10
C ASP A 20 -0.63 14.34 -6.91
N ARG A 21 -0.22 13.73 -5.78
CA ARG A 21 0.26 14.39 -4.56
C ARG A 21 1.73 14.10 -4.28
N ALA A 22 2.43 13.48 -5.22
CA ALA A 22 3.82 13.10 -5.03
C ALA A 22 4.67 14.33 -4.72
N ASP A 23 5.34 14.28 -3.57
CA ASP A 23 6.28 15.30 -3.11
C ASP A 23 7.52 14.64 -2.49
N ALA A 24 8.37 15.44 -1.84
CA ALA A 24 9.57 14.94 -1.18
C ALA A 24 9.29 13.87 -0.11
N ARG A 25 8.13 13.91 0.55
CA ARG A 25 7.75 12.91 1.57
C ARG A 25 7.52 11.56 0.90
N LEU A 26 6.73 11.51 -0.18
CA LEU A 26 6.51 10.27 -0.94
C LEU A 26 7.82 9.75 -1.56
N ALA A 27 8.58 10.63 -2.23
CA ALA A 27 9.78 10.23 -2.96
C ALA A 27 10.87 9.64 -2.05
N LEU A 28 10.98 10.12 -0.80
CA LEU A 28 11.98 9.64 0.16
C LEU A 28 11.43 8.53 1.07
N GLY A 29 10.20 8.65 1.55
CA GLY A 29 9.58 7.70 2.49
C GLY A 29 9.09 6.41 1.83
N PHE A 30 8.58 6.50 0.59
CA PHE A 30 8.18 5.37 -0.23
C PHE A 30 8.96 5.37 -1.55
N TRP A 31 10.28 5.36 -1.41
CA TRP A 31 11.22 5.31 -2.53
C TRP A 31 10.91 4.24 -3.60
N PRO A 32 10.28 3.06 -3.31
CA PRO A 32 9.98 2.09 -4.37
C PRO A 32 9.11 2.66 -5.48
N TRP A 33 8.20 3.58 -5.16
CA TRP A 33 7.31 4.23 -6.14
C TRP A 33 8.09 4.90 -7.28
N SER A 34 9.21 5.54 -6.95
CA SER A 34 10.04 6.26 -7.93
C SER A 34 11.14 5.39 -8.53
N LEU A 35 11.76 4.53 -7.71
CA LEU A 35 12.90 3.71 -8.13
C LEU A 35 12.46 2.51 -8.99
N LEU A 36 11.44 1.78 -8.55
CA LEU A 36 11.04 0.53 -9.20
C LEU A 36 10.26 0.77 -10.49
N ALA A 37 9.70 1.97 -10.66
CA ALA A 37 9.08 2.42 -11.90
C ALA A 37 10.09 2.84 -12.99
N GLN A 38 11.40 2.88 -12.71
CA GLN A 38 12.40 3.22 -13.72
C GLN A 38 12.49 2.15 -14.84
N PRO A 39 12.91 2.52 -16.07
CA PRO A 39 13.08 1.56 -17.16
C PRO A 39 13.99 0.39 -16.80
N GLU A 40 13.64 -0.80 -17.29
CA GLU A 40 14.48 -1.99 -17.13
C GLU A 40 15.86 -1.80 -17.82
N PRO A 41 16.92 -2.47 -17.34
CA PRO A 41 16.97 -3.37 -16.17
C PRO A 41 17.51 -2.69 -14.91
N LEU A 42 17.42 -1.36 -14.78
CA LEU A 42 18.05 -0.63 -13.68
C LEU A 42 17.53 -1.08 -12.30
N PRO A 43 16.22 -1.00 -11.98
CA PRO A 43 15.75 -1.37 -10.65
C PRO A 43 15.95 -2.86 -10.36
N GLU A 44 15.84 -3.73 -11.36
CA GLU A 44 16.08 -5.16 -11.21
C GLU A 44 17.51 -5.45 -10.75
N ARG A 45 18.50 -4.76 -11.33
CA ARG A 45 19.90 -4.89 -10.95
C ARG A 45 20.18 -4.37 -9.53
N LEU A 46 19.49 -3.31 -9.12
CA LEU A 46 19.68 -2.72 -7.79
C LEU A 46 19.09 -3.62 -6.70
N ILE A 47 17.84 -4.11 -6.89
CA ILE A 47 17.22 -5.03 -5.93
C ILE A 47 18.03 -6.33 -5.84
N GLY A 48 18.39 -6.92 -6.97
CA GLY A 48 19.11 -8.20 -7.00
C GLY A 48 20.50 -8.16 -6.38
N ALA A 49 21.09 -6.96 -6.23
CA ALA A 49 22.41 -6.79 -5.60
C ALA A 49 22.37 -6.88 -4.06
N ALA A 50 21.26 -6.50 -3.42
CA ALA A 50 21.15 -6.42 -1.96
C ALA A 50 19.71 -6.64 -1.45
N PRO A 51 19.09 -7.81 -1.72
CA PRO A 51 17.69 -8.06 -1.39
C PRO A 51 17.39 -8.01 0.12
N ASP A 52 18.35 -8.40 0.96
CA ASP A 52 18.25 -8.33 2.42
C ASP A 52 18.25 -6.88 2.92
N ALA A 53 19.10 -6.03 2.37
CA ALA A 53 19.12 -4.61 2.71
C ALA A 53 17.82 -3.90 2.31
N ILE A 54 17.19 -4.31 1.19
CA ILE A 54 15.89 -3.79 0.77
C ILE A 54 14.80 -4.17 1.78
N VAL A 55 14.73 -5.44 2.18
CA VAL A 55 13.74 -5.90 3.19
C VAL A 55 13.93 -5.18 4.52
N ASP A 56 15.17 -5.12 5.03
CA ASP A 56 15.48 -4.47 6.31
C ASP A 56 15.16 -2.97 6.29
N ASN A 57 15.48 -2.30 5.19
CA ASN A 57 15.17 -0.89 5.01
C ASN A 57 13.66 -0.65 5.00
N ALA A 58 12.91 -1.45 4.23
CA ALA A 58 11.47 -1.30 4.09
C ALA A 58 10.73 -1.43 5.44
N ILE A 59 11.07 -2.44 6.24
CA ILE A 59 10.46 -2.67 7.56
C ILE A 59 10.62 -1.43 8.46
N VAL A 60 11.86 -0.94 8.59
CA VAL A 60 12.18 0.16 9.50
C VAL A 60 11.65 1.50 8.96
N GLN A 61 11.84 1.78 7.67
CA GLN A 61 11.41 3.05 7.08
C GLN A 61 9.88 3.19 7.02
N TRP A 62 9.16 2.08 6.97
CA TRP A 62 7.69 2.10 6.98
C TRP A 62 7.10 2.00 8.38
N GLY A 63 7.91 2.27 9.41
CA GLY A 63 7.47 2.51 10.78
C GLY A 63 7.28 1.25 11.64
N SER A 64 7.71 0.09 11.16
CA SER A 64 7.59 -1.17 11.90
C SER A 64 8.90 -1.52 12.63
N PRO A 65 8.85 -2.08 13.86
CA PRO A 65 10.03 -2.59 14.54
C PRO A 65 10.68 -3.75 13.77
N ALA A 66 12.00 -3.76 13.65
CA ALA A 66 12.71 -4.82 12.92
C ALA A 66 12.48 -6.22 13.54
N GLU A 67 12.28 -6.28 14.86
CA GLU A 67 12.07 -7.51 15.62
C GLU A 67 10.67 -8.11 15.44
N MET A 68 9.75 -7.38 14.79
CA MET A 68 8.39 -7.88 14.54
C MET A 68 8.41 -9.12 13.64
N LEU A 69 9.29 -9.13 12.63
CA LEU A 69 9.43 -10.27 11.74
C LEU A 69 10.38 -11.30 12.32
N SER A 70 9.86 -12.53 12.49
CA SER A 70 10.73 -13.67 12.78
C SER A 70 11.77 -13.87 11.66
N ALA A 71 12.94 -14.41 12.01
CA ALA A 71 13.99 -14.70 11.03
C ALA A 71 13.50 -15.56 9.86
N THR A 72 12.57 -16.48 10.11
CA THR A 72 11.96 -17.33 9.07
C THR A 72 11.10 -16.55 8.09
N ILE A 73 10.28 -15.61 8.58
CA ILE A 73 9.43 -14.77 7.72
C ILE A 73 10.31 -13.80 6.93
N ARG A 74 11.28 -13.16 7.59
CA ARG A 74 12.25 -12.29 6.93
C ARG A 74 12.98 -13.02 5.79
N GLU A 75 13.49 -14.24 6.02
CA GLU A 75 14.17 -15.01 4.97
C GLU A 75 13.23 -15.37 3.81
N ALA A 76 11.93 -15.56 4.05
CA ALA A 76 10.97 -15.78 2.98
C ALA A 76 10.86 -14.56 2.04
N TYR A 77 10.81 -13.33 2.59
CA TYR A 77 10.81 -12.10 1.80
C TYR A 77 12.13 -11.91 1.05
N VAL A 78 13.26 -12.12 1.71
CA VAL A 78 14.59 -12.02 1.07
C VAL A 78 14.71 -13.04 -0.06
N LYS A 79 14.25 -14.27 0.14
CA LYS A 79 14.25 -15.30 -0.90
C LYS A 79 13.40 -14.90 -2.10
N ALA A 80 12.24 -14.26 -1.89
CA ALA A 80 11.42 -13.76 -2.98
C ALA A 80 12.19 -12.73 -3.83
N LEU A 81 12.91 -11.81 -3.18
CA LEU A 81 13.74 -10.79 -3.85
C LEU A 81 15.09 -11.29 -4.37
N ARG A 82 15.40 -12.60 -4.25
CA ARG A 82 16.56 -13.23 -4.91
C ARG A 82 16.21 -13.81 -6.28
N ASP A 83 14.94 -14.04 -6.55
CA ASP A 83 14.50 -14.59 -7.83
C ASP A 83 14.36 -13.46 -8.87
N PRO A 84 15.15 -13.45 -9.95
CA PRO A 84 15.08 -12.39 -10.95
C PRO A 84 13.71 -12.26 -11.62
N VAL A 85 12.93 -13.36 -11.71
CA VAL A 85 11.58 -13.33 -12.26
C VAL A 85 10.64 -12.58 -11.32
N HIS A 86 10.73 -12.82 -10.01
CA HIS A 86 9.94 -12.08 -9.03
C HIS A 86 10.34 -10.60 -8.98
N ILE A 87 11.64 -10.30 -9.00
CA ILE A 87 12.12 -8.91 -9.00
C ILE A 87 11.58 -8.15 -10.21
N HIS A 88 11.66 -8.76 -11.41
CA HIS A 88 11.14 -8.14 -12.62
C HIS A 88 9.62 -7.94 -12.54
N ALA A 89 8.86 -8.93 -12.06
CA ALA A 89 7.41 -8.80 -11.88
C ALA A 89 7.04 -7.67 -10.91
N ILE A 90 7.77 -7.51 -9.80
CA ILE A 90 7.60 -6.38 -8.88
C ILE A 90 7.91 -5.06 -9.59
N CYS A 91 9.00 -4.97 -10.36
CA CYS A 91 9.30 -3.74 -11.11
C CYS A 91 8.20 -3.40 -12.12
N GLU A 92 7.64 -4.40 -12.82
CA GLU A 92 6.52 -4.22 -13.75
C GLU A 92 5.25 -3.74 -13.03
N GLU A 93 4.97 -4.20 -11.81
CA GLU A 93 3.88 -3.67 -10.97
C GLU A 93 4.06 -2.16 -10.72
N TYR A 94 5.26 -1.72 -10.34
CA TYR A 94 5.54 -0.29 -10.10
C TYR A 94 5.52 0.54 -11.39
N ARG A 95 5.94 -0.02 -12.54
CA ARG A 95 5.82 0.62 -13.85
C ARG A 95 4.36 0.79 -14.25
N ALA A 96 3.52 -0.22 -14.04
CA ALA A 96 2.08 -0.14 -14.26
C ALA A 96 1.43 0.92 -13.36
N ALA A 97 1.78 0.92 -12.07
CA ALA A 97 1.31 1.90 -11.09
C ALA A 97 1.70 3.35 -11.45
N ALA A 98 2.86 3.55 -12.10
CA ALA A 98 3.30 4.87 -12.56
C ALA A 98 2.66 5.31 -13.89
N THR A 99 2.04 4.37 -14.62
CA THR A 99 1.53 4.58 -15.98
C THR A 99 0.07 4.14 -16.11
N ILE A 100 -0.18 2.93 -16.64
CA ILE A 100 -1.50 2.47 -17.07
C ILE A 100 -2.54 2.43 -15.93
N ASP A 101 -2.15 2.15 -14.70
CA ASP A 101 -3.09 2.14 -13.57
C ASP A 101 -3.62 3.53 -13.26
N ARG A 102 -2.80 4.57 -13.47
CA ARG A 102 -3.26 5.97 -13.34
C ARG A 102 -4.23 6.35 -14.45
N GLU A 103 -4.02 5.83 -15.66
CA GLU A 103 -4.96 6.03 -16.77
C GLU A 103 -6.30 5.36 -16.46
N HIS A 104 -6.28 4.14 -15.92
CA HIS A 104 -7.48 3.44 -15.47
C HIS A 104 -8.22 4.20 -14.37
N ASP A 105 -7.49 4.65 -13.34
CA ASP A 105 -8.03 5.49 -12.26
C ASP A 105 -8.66 6.79 -12.80
N ALA A 106 -7.97 7.49 -13.70
CA ALA A 106 -8.49 8.72 -14.31
C ALA A 106 -9.76 8.45 -15.13
N LEU A 107 -9.81 7.34 -15.88
CA LEU A 107 -10.99 6.94 -16.64
C LEU A 107 -12.16 6.60 -15.72
N ASP A 108 -11.94 5.94 -14.58
CA ASP A 108 -12.98 5.68 -13.58
C ASP A 108 -13.57 7.00 -13.06
N GLN A 109 -12.71 7.96 -12.70
CA GLN A 109 -13.13 9.29 -12.23
C GLN A 109 -13.92 10.07 -13.27
N ILE A 110 -13.43 10.15 -14.51
CA ILE A 110 -14.10 10.85 -15.62
C ILE A 110 -15.49 10.25 -15.88
N ASN A 111 -15.61 8.93 -15.80
CA ASN A 111 -16.88 8.23 -16.02
C ASN A 111 -17.77 8.17 -14.77
N GLY A 112 -17.34 8.76 -13.64
CA GLY A 112 -18.05 8.69 -12.37
C GLY A 112 -18.25 7.27 -11.85
N ARG A 113 -17.36 6.32 -12.19
CA ARG A 113 -17.39 4.97 -11.65
C ARG A 113 -16.96 5.00 -10.19
N ARG A 114 -17.70 4.27 -9.36
CA ARG A 114 -17.50 4.23 -7.91
C ARG A 114 -17.61 2.79 -7.41
N ILE A 115 -16.85 2.48 -6.36
CA ILE A 115 -16.96 1.24 -5.60
C ILE A 115 -18.35 1.20 -4.95
N LYS A 116 -19.13 0.16 -5.28
CA LYS A 116 -20.55 0.05 -4.89
C LYS A 116 -20.76 -0.67 -3.56
N CYS A 117 -19.87 -1.59 -3.20
CA CYS A 117 -19.88 -2.26 -1.91
C CYS A 117 -19.44 -1.32 -0.78
N PRO A 118 -19.71 -1.67 0.50
CA PRO A 118 -19.06 -1.02 1.63
C PRO A 118 -17.54 -1.18 1.53
N LEU A 119 -16.81 -0.14 1.93
CA LEU A 119 -15.36 -0.08 1.97
C LEU A 119 -14.88 0.24 3.38
N LEU A 120 -14.02 -0.62 3.91
CA LEU A 120 -13.24 -0.37 5.12
C LEU A 120 -11.82 0.07 4.73
N ALA A 121 -11.39 1.25 5.16
CA ALA A 121 -10.02 1.73 5.00
C ALA A 121 -9.30 1.75 6.35
N LEU A 122 -8.33 0.85 6.54
CA LEU A 122 -7.43 0.86 7.70
C LEU A 122 -6.07 1.42 7.28
N TRP A 123 -5.41 2.18 8.15
CA TRP A 123 -4.06 2.68 7.87
C TRP A 123 -3.22 2.73 9.14
N SER A 124 -1.91 2.80 8.98
CA SER A 124 -0.95 2.92 10.07
C SER A 124 -1.13 4.25 10.80
N SER A 125 -1.24 4.22 12.13
CA SER A 125 -1.24 5.42 12.97
C SER A 125 0.14 6.08 13.09
N GLN A 126 1.20 5.46 12.55
CA GLN A 126 2.58 5.95 12.59
C GLN A 126 3.13 6.24 11.19
N GLY A 127 2.37 5.89 10.14
CA GLY A 127 2.79 5.97 8.75
C GLY A 127 2.41 7.28 8.07
N GLY A 128 2.81 7.39 6.79
CA GLY A 128 2.57 8.58 5.98
C GLY A 128 1.08 8.91 5.83
N LEU A 129 0.21 7.91 5.71
CA LEU A 129 -1.23 8.14 5.50
C LEU A 129 -1.92 8.86 6.66
N GLU A 130 -1.44 8.70 7.89
CA GLU A 130 -1.98 9.40 9.06
C GLU A 130 -1.73 10.91 8.99
N THR A 131 -0.60 11.34 8.42
CA THR A 131 -0.15 12.74 8.52
C THR A 131 -0.11 13.48 7.19
N TRP A 132 0.15 12.79 6.07
CA TRP A 132 0.49 13.47 4.82
C TRP A 132 -0.69 14.16 4.16
N TYR A 133 -1.89 13.65 4.37
CA TYR A 133 -3.12 14.09 3.70
C TYR A 133 -4.14 14.75 4.65
N ALA A 134 -3.67 15.28 5.77
CA ALA A 134 -4.53 15.90 6.77
C ALA A 134 -5.32 17.10 6.19
N GLU A 135 -4.71 17.87 5.28
CA GLU A 135 -5.34 19.01 4.61
C GLU A 135 -6.47 18.59 3.66
N GLU A 136 -6.41 17.36 3.14
CA GLU A 136 -7.46 16.76 2.31
C GLU A 136 -8.55 16.04 3.10
N GLY A 137 -8.49 16.08 4.44
CA GLY A 137 -9.41 15.37 5.33
C GLY A 137 -9.03 13.90 5.59
N GLY A 138 -7.77 13.53 5.32
CA GLY A 138 -7.21 12.21 5.60
C GLY A 138 -7.64 11.09 4.63
N PRO A 139 -7.21 9.84 4.90
CA PRO A 139 -7.46 8.70 4.01
C PRO A 139 -8.95 8.45 3.72
N LEU A 140 -9.83 8.63 4.71
CA LEU A 140 -11.27 8.47 4.51
C LEU A 140 -11.85 9.49 3.53
N ALA A 141 -11.40 10.75 3.57
CA ALA A 141 -11.86 11.77 2.62
C ALA A 141 -11.38 11.48 1.19
N ILE A 142 -10.18 10.91 1.03
CA ILE A 142 -9.68 10.44 -0.26
C ILE A 142 -10.54 9.29 -0.77
N TRP A 143 -10.77 8.25 0.03
CA TRP A 143 -11.60 7.10 -0.36
C TRP A 143 -13.06 7.47 -0.63
N ARG A 144 -13.60 8.49 0.03
CA ARG A 144 -14.95 9.04 -0.24
C ARG A 144 -15.08 9.73 -1.60
N LYS A 145 -13.99 9.91 -2.36
CA LYS A 145 -14.04 10.29 -3.78
C LYS A 145 -14.29 9.09 -4.69
N TRP A 146 -14.12 7.87 -4.19
CA TRP A 146 -14.16 6.62 -4.95
C TRP A 146 -15.28 5.67 -4.53
N ALA A 147 -15.78 5.80 -3.32
CA ALA A 147 -16.85 4.97 -2.77
C ALA A 147 -17.84 5.83 -1.98
N ASP A 148 -19.10 5.39 -1.91
CA ASP A 148 -20.15 6.12 -1.17
C ASP A 148 -20.20 5.70 0.32
N ARG A 149 -19.88 4.43 0.59
CA ARG A 149 -19.91 3.83 1.94
C ARG A 149 -18.50 3.53 2.40
N VAL A 150 -17.88 4.51 3.06
CA VAL A 150 -16.50 4.43 3.53
C VAL A 150 -16.46 4.60 5.05
N GLU A 151 -15.93 3.59 5.72
CA GLU A 151 -15.59 3.62 7.14
C GLU A 151 -14.15 3.16 7.36
N GLY A 152 -13.65 3.32 8.58
CA GLY A 152 -12.29 2.93 8.92
C GLY A 152 -11.62 3.89 9.89
N GLY A 153 -10.33 3.69 10.08
CA GLY A 153 -9.55 4.41 11.08
C GLY A 153 -8.09 3.95 11.13
N PRO A 154 -7.25 4.69 11.87
CA PRO A 154 -5.88 4.28 12.09
C PRO A 154 -5.81 3.06 13.01
N VAL A 155 -4.84 2.19 12.75
CA VAL A 155 -4.45 1.05 13.59
C VAL A 155 -3.05 1.35 14.15
N PRO A 156 -2.79 1.06 15.45
CA PRO A 156 -1.45 1.18 16.00
C PRO A 156 -0.42 0.39 15.15
N GLY A 157 0.80 0.92 15.04
CA GLY A 157 1.91 0.27 14.35
C GLY A 157 2.30 0.98 13.05
N GLY A 158 3.32 0.46 12.37
CA GLY A 158 3.77 0.89 11.05
C GLY A 158 2.90 0.35 9.91
N HIS A 159 3.43 0.38 8.69
CA HIS A 159 2.76 -0.15 7.48
C HIS A 159 2.35 -1.62 7.65
N PHE A 160 3.20 -2.40 8.33
CA PHE A 160 2.95 -3.81 8.63
C PHE A 160 2.14 -4.01 9.92
N PHE A 161 1.23 -3.07 10.24
CA PHE A 161 0.31 -3.18 11.38
C PHE A 161 -0.49 -4.51 11.45
N PRO A 162 -0.80 -5.22 10.33
CA PRO A 162 -1.42 -6.53 10.43
C PRO A 162 -0.54 -7.57 11.13
N GLU A 163 0.78 -7.44 11.03
CA GLU A 163 1.74 -8.32 11.69
C GLU A 163 2.09 -7.82 13.11
N GLU A 164 2.15 -6.50 13.33
CA GLU A 164 2.40 -5.91 14.65
C GLU A 164 1.19 -6.03 15.59
N HIS A 165 -0.01 -5.83 15.07
CA HIS A 165 -1.27 -5.79 15.80
C HIS A 165 -2.31 -6.73 15.19
N PRO A 166 -2.02 -8.04 15.07
CA PRO A 166 -2.87 -9.00 14.35
C PRO A 166 -4.25 -9.15 14.99
N HIS A 167 -4.36 -9.11 16.32
CA HIS A 167 -5.65 -9.23 17.00
C HIS A 167 -6.56 -8.02 16.78
N GLN A 168 -6.01 -6.80 16.79
CA GLN A 168 -6.79 -5.58 16.54
C GLN A 168 -7.20 -5.51 15.07
N THR A 169 -6.28 -5.82 14.16
CA THR A 169 -6.55 -5.86 12.72
C THR A 169 -7.62 -6.91 12.40
N ALA A 170 -7.47 -8.13 12.91
CA ALA A 170 -8.46 -9.20 12.73
C ALA A 170 -9.82 -8.83 13.32
N ALA A 171 -9.88 -8.21 14.51
CA ALA A 171 -11.15 -7.78 15.09
C ALA A 171 -11.87 -6.71 14.24
N ALA A 172 -11.12 -5.75 13.68
CA ALA A 172 -11.68 -4.75 12.78
C ALA A 172 -12.21 -5.38 11.47
N LEU A 173 -11.43 -6.28 10.88
CA LEU A 173 -11.82 -7.03 9.68
C LEU A 173 -13.04 -7.92 9.94
N SER A 174 -13.04 -8.70 11.02
CA SER A 174 -14.17 -9.56 11.40
C SER A 174 -15.43 -8.73 11.61
N LYS A 175 -15.36 -7.65 12.38
CA LYS A 175 -16.52 -6.77 12.59
C LYS A 175 -17.09 -6.21 11.28
N PHE A 176 -16.23 -5.87 10.32
CA PHE A 176 -16.66 -5.34 9.04
C PHE A 176 -17.24 -6.42 8.12
N PHE A 177 -16.64 -7.59 8.09
CA PHE A 177 -17.04 -8.69 7.21
C PHE A 177 -18.14 -9.58 7.79
N GLU A 178 -18.39 -9.54 9.10
CA GLU A 178 -19.57 -10.14 9.72
C GLU A 178 -20.82 -9.67 8.97
N ASP A 179 -21.59 -10.64 8.50
CA ASP A 179 -22.89 -10.37 7.88
C ASP A 179 -23.84 -9.79 8.94
N GLU A 180 -24.72 -8.87 8.53
CA GLU A 180 -25.95 -8.65 9.31
C GLU A 180 -26.88 -9.86 9.17
#